data_AF-A0A074W3F3-F1
#
_entry.id   AF-A0A074W3F3-F1
#
_cell.length_a   1.000
_cell.length_b   1.000
_cell.length_c   1.000
_cell.angle_alpha   90.00
_cell.angle_beta   90.00
_cell.angle_gamma   90.00
#
_symmetry.space_group_name_H-M   'P 1'
#
loop_
_entity.id
_entity.type
_entity.pdbx_description
1 polymer ?
#
loop_
_entity_poly.entity_id
_entity_poly.type
_entity_poly.pdbx_seq_one_letter_code
_entity_poly.pdbx_strand_id
1 'polypeptide(L)'
;GYDGDDQLYGSGYYNFFNGGKGNDIMYGMKYQKDTYLIEKGHGQDIIYDKDYKYKYANIVNNELIFRGGHSENVEFSRIEEDLIIKAYGTNDSVMLKNFFVNENNQAYKYIFDDKTIYFDDIPKSVFPEKKPEEQLNENLFESDFQNHKLNQSYPGISIGNSNKTHDYQSYEDVNINIDALINLISIL
;
A
#
# COMPACT_ATOMS: atom_id res chain seq x y z
N GLY A 1 5.94 14.07 -21.21
CA GLY A 1 6.82 13.75 -22.33
C GLY A 1 6.23 14.21 -23.64
N TYR A 2 4.96 13.90 -23.89
CA TYR A 2 4.31 13.89 -25.22
C TYR A 2 4.65 12.60 -25.96
N ASP A 3 5.13 12.64 -27.20
CA ASP A 3 5.54 11.44 -27.92
C ASP A 3 7.08 11.29 -27.82
N GLY A 4 7.55 10.07 -27.60
CA GLY A 4 8.97 9.73 -27.47
C GLY A 4 9.30 9.10 -26.12
N ASP A 5 10.51 8.57 -25.98
CA ASP A 5 10.99 8.01 -24.71
C ASP A 5 11.60 9.15 -23.88
N ASP A 6 10.90 9.59 -22.83
CA ASP A 6 11.30 10.75 -22.04
C ASP A 6 11.79 10.40 -20.63
N GLN A 7 12.58 11.32 -20.06
CA GLN A 7 12.90 11.32 -18.62
C GLN A 7 12.31 12.55 -17.97
N LEU A 8 11.36 12.34 -17.06
CA LEU A 8 10.65 13.40 -16.35
C LEU A 8 11.09 13.45 -14.90
N TYR A 9 11.46 14.64 -14.42
CA TYR A 9 11.93 14.85 -13.06
C TYR A 9 10.98 15.81 -12.32
N GLY A 10 10.49 15.35 -11.18
CA GLY A 10 9.70 16.15 -10.26
C GLY A 10 10.51 17.27 -9.62
N SER A 11 9.78 18.25 -9.11
CA SER A 11 10.27 19.26 -8.19
C SER A 11 9.91 18.86 -6.76
N GLY A 12 10.51 19.44 -5.71
CA GLY A 12 10.24 19.08 -4.31
C GLY A 12 8.82 19.39 -3.77
N TYR A 13 7.85 19.61 -4.65
CA TYR A 13 6.44 19.87 -4.38
C TYR A 13 5.58 18.81 -5.04
N TYR A 14 4.25 18.92 -4.92
CA TYR A 14 3.30 18.10 -5.67
C TYR A 14 3.55 18.22 -7.18
N ASN A 15 3.83 17.10 -7.84
CA ASN A 15 4.08 17.04 -9.27
C ASN A 15 2.94 16.36 -10.01
N PHE A 16 2.77 16.77 -11.26
CA PHE A 16 1.89 16.10 -12.21
C PHE A 16 2.74 15.60 -13.38
N PHE A 17 2.76 14.28 -13.55
CA PHE A 17 3.47 13.60 -14.62
C PHE A 17 2.48 13.06 -15.64
N ASN A 18 2.78 13.31 -16.91
CA ASN A 18 2.21 12.60 -18.04
C ASN A 18 3.37 12.31 -18.99
N GLY A 19 3.77 11.04 -19.08
CA GLY A 19 4.75 10.54 -20.03
C GLY A 19 4.29 10.82 -21.45
N GLY A 20 3.11 10.31 -21.79
CA GLY A 20 2.49 10.44 -23.09
C GLY A 20 2.65 9.11 -23.82
N LYS A 21 3.09 9.09 -25.08
CA LYS A 21 3.43 7.85 -25.80
C LYS A 21 4.94 7.65 -25.80
N GLY A 22 5.39 6.44 -25.47
CA GLY A 22 6.80 6.07 -25.53
C GLY A 22 7.12 5.14 -24.37
N ASN A 23 8.39 4.96 -24.04
CA ASN A 23 8.76 4.29 -22.80
C ASN A 23 9.40 5.32 -21.88
N ASP A 24 8.60 5.85 -20.96
CA ASP A 24 9.00 7.00 -20.15
C ASP A 24 9.56 6.57 -18.79
N ILE A 25 10.47 7.39 -18.25
CA ILE A 25 10.96 7.26 -16.88
C ILE A 25 10.56 8.50 -16.09
N MET A 26 9.77 8.31 -15.04
CA MET A 26 9.25 9.39 -14.21
C MET A 26 9.82 9.29 -12.80
N TYR A 27 10.44 10.38 -12.33
CA TYR A 27 11.03 10.49 -11.00
C TYR A 27 10.24 11.50 -10.17
N GLY A 28 9.39 11.03 -9.26
CA GLY A 28 8.58 11.89 -8.39
C GLY A 28 9.39 12.83 -7.48
N MET A 29 10.60 12.39 -7.13
CA MET A 29 11.35 12.92 -5.98
C MET A 29 10.67 12.55 -4.66
N LYS A 30 11.38 12.67 -3.54
CA LYS A 30 10.95 12.05 -2.28
C LYS A 30 9.94 12.92 -1.53
N TYR A 31 9.04 12.26 -0.81
CA TYR A 31 8.32 12.79 0.35
C TYR A 31 7.19 13.79 0.02
N GLN A 32 6.62 13.71 -1.17
CA GLN A 32 5.42 14.46 -1.54
C GLN A 32 4.45 13.56 -2.28
N LYS A 33 3.18 13.97 -2.27
CA LYS A 33 2.15 13.36 -3.11
C LYS A 33 2.35 13.80 -4.56
N ASP A 34 2.55 12.84 -5.44
CA ASP A 34 2.59 13.09 -6.89
C ASP A 34 1.41 12.45 -7.61
N THR A 35 1.12 12.97 -8.79
CA THR A 35 0.08 12.45 -9.69
C THR A 35 0.71 12.00 -10.99
N TYR A 36 0.42 10.76 -11.38
CA TYR A 36 0.89 10.12 -12.61
C TYR A 36 -0.33 9.80 -13.46
N LEU A 37 -0.49 10.51 -14.57
CA LEU A 37 -1.56 10.28 -15.53
C LEU A 37 -1.08 9.29 -16.59
N ILE A 38 -1.80 8.17 -16.69
CA ILE A 38 -1.52 7.06 -17.59
C ILE A 38 -2.71 6.88 -18.53
N GLU A 39 -2.45 6.88 -19.83
CA GLU A 39 -3.48 6.77 -20.87
C GLU A 39 -3.21 5.59 -21.80
N LYS A 40 -4.24 5.10 -22.48
CA LYS A 40 -4.07 4.01 -23.45
C LYS A 40 -3.05 4.39 -24.54
N GLY A 41 -2.16 3.44 -24.86
CA GLY A 41 -1.06 3.64 -25.81
C GLY A 41 0.13 4.39 -25.22
N HIS A 42 0.22 4.45 -23.89
CA HIS A 42 1.33 5.12 -23.22
C HIS A 42 2.66 4.41 -23.42
N GLY A 43 2.65 3.07 -23.60
CA GLY A 43 3.86 2.25 -23.72
C GLY A 43 4.29 1.64 -22.39
N GLN A 44 5.60 1.50 -22.17
CA GLN A 44 6.16 0.79 -21.01
C GLN A 44 6.92 1.75 -20.10
N ASP A 45 6.20 2.33 -19.14
CA ASP A 45 6.73 3.38 -18.28
C ASP A 45 7.30 2.84 -16.97
N ILE A 46 8.29 3.54 -16.44
CA ILE A 46 8.92 3.25 -15.14
C ILE A 46 8.74 4.46 -14.21
N ILE A 47 8.19 4.23 -13.03
CA ILE A 47 8.02 5.25 -11.99
C ILE A 47 8.97 4.95 -10.84
N TYR A 48 9.79 5.95 -10.50
CA TYR A 48 10.67 5.98 -9.34
C TYR A 48 10.11 6.97 -8.31
N ASP A 49 9.32 6.47 -7.37
CA ASP A 49 8.71 7.34 -6.35
C ASP A 49 8.35 6.58 -5.06
N LYS A 50 8.42 7.31 -3.93
CA LYS A 50 8.13 6.84 -2.59
C LYS A 50 7.60 7.98 -1.71
N ASP A 51 6.63 7.65 -0.86
CA ASP A 51 5.95 8.59 0.04
C ASP A 51 5.96 8.13 1.51
N TYR A 52 5.69 9.03 2.46
CA TYR A 52 5.58 8.71 3.89
C TYR A 52 4.26 7.99 4.19
N LYS A 53 4.36 6.72 4.61
CA LYS A 53 3.17 5.96 5.04
C LYS A 53 2.58 6.42 6.40
N TYR A 54 3.20 7.35 7.14
CA TYR A 54 2.83 7.65 8.53
C TYR A 54 1.68 8.68 8.72
N LYS A 55 0.74 8.28 9.58
CA LYS A 55 -0.35 8.99 10.29
C LYS A 55 -1.48 9.63 9.47
N TYR A 56 -1.34 9.84 8.16
CA TYR A 56 -2.42 10.37 7.32
C TYR A 56 -2.50 9.68 5.95
N ALA A 57 -2.49 8.34 5.92
CA ALA A 57 -2.43 7.48 4.73
C ALA A 57 -3.47 7.74 3.63
N ASN A 58 -4.44 8.64 3.83
CA ASN A 58 -5.40 9.05 2.80
C ASN A 58 -5.10 10.42 2.17
N ILE A 59 -4.23 11.22 2.80
CA ILE A 59 -3.92 12.61 2.42
C ILE A 59 -2.61 12.69 1.60
N VAL A 60 -1.69 11.72 1.75
CA VAL A 60 -0.34 11.81 1.17
C VAL A 60 -0.06 10.83 0.01
N ASN A 61 -0.82 9.74 -0.16
CA ASN A 61 -0.54 8.76 -1.22
C ASN A 61 -0.46 9.38 -2.62
N ASN A 62 0.52 8.91 -3.38
CA ASN A 62 0.62 9.13 -4.81
C ASN A 62 -0.64 8.67 -5.54
N GLU A 63 -0.98 9.35 -6.62
CA GLU A 63 -2.14 9.05 -7.44
C GLU A 63 -1.66 8.53 -8.79
N LEU A 64 -1.94 7.27 -9.07
CA LEU A 64 -1.73 6.66 -10.39
C LEU A 64 -3.08 6.57 -11.08
N ILE A 65 -3.32 7.49 -12.03
CA ILE A 65 -4.61 7.68 -12.70
C ILE A 65 -4.56 6.98 -14.06
N PHE A 66 -5.36 5.93 -14.21
CA PHE A 66 -5.57 5.23 -15.48
C PHE A 66 -6.81 5.79 -16.18
N ARG A 67 -6.63 6.89 -16.91
CA ARG A 67 -7.74 7.59 -17.61
C ARG A 67 -8.32 6.75 -18.74
N GLY A 68 -9.63 6.46 -18.66
CA GLY A 68 -10.29 5.56 -19.61
C GLY A 68 -10.04 4.08 -19.32
N GLY A 69 -9.33 3.77 -18.23
CA GLY A 69 -9.12 2.42 -17.72
C GLY A 69 -10.25 2.00 -16.79
N HIS A 70 -10.53 0.70 -16.75
CA HIS A 70 -11.50 0.10 -15.83
C HIS A 70 -10.81 -0.91 -14.93
N SER A 71 -11.14 -0.90 -13.64
CA SER A 71 -10.51 -1.73 -12.62
C SER A 71 -10.72 -3.24 -12.81
N GLU A 72 -11.71 -3.66 -13.60
CA GLU A 72 -11.91 -5.08 -13.94
C GLU A 72 -10.89 -5.61 -14.95
N ASN A 73 -10.22 -4.72 -15.68
CA ASN A 73 -9.24 -5.07 -16.72
C ASN A 73 -7.80 -4.94 -16.25
N VAL A 74 -7.57 -4.46 -15.02
CA VAL A 74 -6.21 -4.28 -14.52
C VAL A 74 -5.61 -5.62 -14.12
N GLU A 75 -4.40 -5.87 -14.62
CA GLU A 75 -3.57 -6.99 -14.20
C GLU A 75 -2.39 -6.48 -13.38
N PHE A 76 -2.19 -7.08 -12.21
CA PHE A 76 -1.03 -6.86 -11.36
C PHE A 76 -0.11 -8.07 -11.44
N SER A 77 1.18 -7.82 -11.57
CA SER A 77 2.22 -8.84 -11.50
C SER A 77 3.48 -8.29 -10.86
N ARG A 78 4.40 -9.18 -10.48
CA ARG A 78 5.65 -8.82 -9.82
C ARG A 78 6.83 -9.33 -10.62
N ILE A 79 7.85 -8.49 -10.75
CA ILE A 79 9.18 -8.88 -11.23
C ILE A 79 10.17 -8.45 -10.15
N GLU A 80 10.82 -9.41 -9.51
CA GLU A 80 11.72 -9.17 -8.38
C GLU A 80 11.04 -8.32 -7.28
N GLU A 81 11.48 -7.07 -7.13
CA GLU A 81 11.00 -6.10 -6.15
C GLU A 81 10.07 -5.03 -6.73
N ASP A 82 9.72 -5.14 -8.01
CA ASP A 82 8.91 -4.16 -8.73
C ASP A 82 7.47 -4.66 -8.94
N LEU A 83 6.51 -3.73 -8.87
CA LEU A 83 5.11 -3.99 -9.22
C LEU A 83 4.89 -3.58 -10.67
N ILE A 84 4.33 -4.49 -11.47
CA ILE A 84 3.93 -4.26 -12.86
C ILE A 84 2.41 -4.18 -12.94
N ILE A 85 1.90 -3.14 -13.58
CA ILE A 85 0.48 -2.85 -13.73
C ILE A 85 0.15 -2.73 -15.21
N LYS A 86 -0.84 -3.49 -15.67
CA LYS A 86 -1.34 -3.43 -17.05
C LYS A 86 -2.83 -3.10 -17.04
N ALA A 87 -3.20 -1.90 -17.48
CA ALA A 87 -4.59 -1.42 -17.47
C ALA A 87 -5.24 -1.38 -18.87
N TYR A 88 -4.45 -1.50 -19.94
CA TYR A 88 -4.90 -1.31 -21.32
C TYR A 88 -4.54 -2.49 -22.26
N GLY A 89 -4.32 -3.69 -21.69
CA GLY A 89 -3.88 -4.88 -22.41
C GLY A 89 -2.38 -5.15 -22.24
N THR A 90 -1.77 -5.90 -23.15
CA THR A 90 -0.41 -6.45 -22.94
C THR A 90 0.74 -5.54 -23.37
N ASN A 91 0.47 -4.55 -24.22
CA ASN A 91 1.49 -3.68 -24.81
C ASN A 91 1.87 -2.52 -23.90
N ASP A 92 0.94 -2.11 -23.06
CA ASP A 92 1.06 -0.96 -22.15
C ASP A 92 1.28 -1.47 -20.74
N SER A 93 2.28 -0.93 -20.04
CA SER A 93 2.54 -1.29 -18.63
C SER A 93 3.21 -0.17 -17.86
N VAL A 94 2.86 -0.06 -16.58
CA VAL A 94 3.57 0.78 -15.62
C VAL A 94 4.33 -0.11 -14.65
N MET A 95 5.63 0.14 -14.51
CA MET A 95 6.48 -0.46 -13.47
C MET A 95 6.67 0.53 -12.33
N LEU A 96 6.16 0.20 -11.15
CA LEU A 96 6.49 0.91 -9.91
C LEU A 96 7.76 0.30 -9.32
N LYS A 97 8.87 1.03 -9.43
CA LYS A 97 10.18 0.52 -9.02
C LYS A 97 10.28 0.37 -7.51
N ASN A 98 10.86 -0.75 -7.06
CA ASN A 98 11.13 -1.08 -5.65
C ASN A 98 9.86 -1.19 -4.78
N PHE A 99 8.69 -1.40 -5.37
CA PHE A 99 7.41 -1.49 -4.65
C PHE A 99 7.45 -2.43 -3.44
N PHE A 100 8.16 -3.57 -3.54
CA PHE A 100 8.22 -4.57 -2.48
C PHE A 100 9.39 -4.38 -1.48
N VAL A 101 10.27 -3.40 -1.69
CA VAL A 101 11.44 -3.16 -0.82
C VAL A 101 11.07 -2.63 0.56
N ASN A 102 10.12 -1.69 0.64
CA ASN A 102 9.62 -1.17 1.91
C ASN A 102 8.27 -0.48 1.74
N GLU A 103 7.60 -0.25 2.86
CA GLU A 103 6.24 0.27 2.88
C GLU A 103 6.06 1.69 2.34
N ASN A 104 7.11 2.52 2.30
CA ASN A 104 7.04 3.86 1.73
C ASN A 104 6.93 3.83 0.20
N ASN A 105 7.36 2.74 -0.44
CA ASN A 105 7.25 2.54 -1.88
C ASN A 105 5.86 2.06 -2.30
N GLN A 106 4.94 1.84 -1.34
CA GLN A 106 3.62 1.22 -1.56
C GLN A 106 2.46 2.21 -1.45
N ALA A 107 2.75 3.47 -1.16
CA ALA A 107 1.77 4.52 -0.91
C ALA A 107 1.16 5.07 -2.21
N TYR A 108 0.32 4.27 -2.87
CA TYR A 108 -0.39 4.63 -4.10
C TYR A 108 -1.90 4.44 -3.97
N LYS A 109 -2.65 5.33 -4.62
CA LYS A 109 -4.03 5.13 -5.03
C LYS A 109 -4.03 4.81 -6.51
N TYR A 110 -4.71 3.74 -6.89
CA TYR A 110 -4.89 3.36 -8.29
C TYR A 110 -6.28 3.77 -8.72
N ILE A 111 -6.37 4.83 -9.52
CA ILE A 111 -7.63 5.49 -9.86
C ILE A 111 -8.01 5.07 -11.28
N PHE A 112 -9.13 4.39 -11.40
CA PHE A 112 -9.78 4.02 -12.67
C PHE A 112 -11.08 4.81 -12.82
N ASP A 113 -11.68 4.77 -14.02
CA ASP A 113 -12.92 5.50 -14.30
C ASP A 113 -14.11 4.96 -13.48
N ASP A 114 -14.09 3.67 -13.10
CA ASP A 114 -15.16 3.00 -12.34
C ASP A 114 -14.94 3.04 -10.83
N LYS A 115 -13.70 2.90 -10.35
CA LYS A 115 -13.38 2.95 -8.92
C LYS A 115 -11.91 3.27 -8.65
N THR A 116 -11.65 3.66 -7.40
CA THR A 116 -10.29 3.68 -6.84
C THR A 116 -10.04 2.39 -6.08
N ILE A 117 -8.87 1.79 -6.29
CA ILE A 117 -8.38 0.66 -5.49
C ILE A 117 -7.08 1.04 -4.77
N TYR A 118 -6.78 0.31 -3.71
CA TYR A 118 -5.69 0.59 -2.78
C TYR A 118 -4.75 -0.61 -2.67
N PHE A 119 -3.69 -0.45 -1.86
CA PHE A 119 -2.72 -1.50 -1.58
C PHE A 119 -3.36 -2.84 -1.19
N ASP A 120 -4.37 -2.82 -0.31
CA ASP A 120 -5.03 -4.02 0.20
C ASP A 120 -5.87 -4.75 -0.87
N ASP A 121 -6.18 -4.10 -1.99
CA ASP A 121 -6.92 -4.68 -3.11
C ASP A 121 -6.01 -5.40 -4.12
N ILE A 122 -4.69 -5.26 -4.01
CA ILE A 122 -3.75 -5.99 -4.87
C ILE A 122 -3.83 -7.49 -4.55
N PRO A 123 -3.92 -8.38 -5.56
CA PRO A 123 -4.01 -9.81 -5.31
C PRO A 123 -2.83 -10.34 -4.50
N LYS A 124 -3.11 -11.10 -3.44
CA LYS A 124 -2.08 -11.68 -2.54
C LYS A 124 -1.02 -12.51 -3.28
N SER A 125 -1.37 -13.11 -4.41
CA SER A 125 -0.43 -13.88 -5.26
C SER A 125 0.68 -13.04 -5.90
N VAL A 126 0.54 -11.72 -5.95
CA VAL A 126 1.55 -10.80 -6.48
C VAL A 126 2.67 -10.57 -5.47
N PHE A 127 2.37 -10.65 -4.17
CA PHE A 127 3.32 -10.37 -3.10
C PHE A 127 4.39 -11.47 -2.97
N PRO A 128 5.61 -11.12 -2.51
CA PRO A 128 6.62 -12.12 -2.17
C PRO A 128 6.09 -13.12 -1.15
N GLU A 129 6.44 -14.40 -1.35
CA GLU A 129 6.21 -15.41 -0.32
C GLU A 129 6.96 -14.98 0.94
N LYS A 130 6.23 -14.85 2.06
CA LYS A 130 6.84 -14.58 3.36
C LYS A 130 7.88 -15.65 3.64
N LYS A 131 9.06 -15.27 4.13
CA LYS A 131 10.06 -16.26 4.52
C LYS A 131 9.49 -17.14 5.65
N PRO A 132 9.86 -18.43 5.73
CA PRO A 132 9.37 -19.32 6.81
C PRO A 132 9.56 -18.74 8.21
N GLU A 133 10.63 -17.97 8.42
CA GLU A 133 10.96 -17.31 9.69
C GLU A 133 9.96 -16.19 10.07
N GLU A 134 9.39 -15.49 9.08
CA GLU A 134 8.37 -14.46 9.29
C GLU A 134 6.98 -15.09 9.51
N GLN A 135 6.72 -16.25 8.88
CA GLN A 135 5.48 -17.01 9.06
C GLN A 135 5.38 -17.62 10.46
N LEU A 136 6.50 -18.09 11.03
CA LEU A 136 6.55 -18.66 12.38
C LEU A 136 6.15 -17.64 13.46
N ASN A 137 6.57 -16.38 13.31
CA ASN A 137 6.27 -15.33 14.28
C ASN A 137 4.79 -14.91 14.29
N GLU A 138 4.12 -14.91 13.13
CA GLU A 138 2.68 -14.63 13.04
C GLU A 138 1.84 -15.79 13.62
N ASN A 139 2.24 -17.04 13.35
CA ASN A 139 1.57 -18.21 13.89
C ASN A 139 1.66 -18.29 15.43
N LEU A 140 2.80 -17.89 16.01
CA LEU A 140 2.97 -17.81 17.47
C LEU A 140 2.04 -16.75 18.06
N PHE A 141 1.96 -15.55 17.46
CA PHE A 141 1.05 -14.49 17.90
C PHE A 141 -0.42 -14.88 17.82
N GLU A 142 -0.86 -15.53 16.73
CA GLU A 142 -2.24 -16.03 16.63
C GLU A 142 -2.51 -17.15 17.65
N SER A 143 -1.55 -18.04 17.88
CA SER A 143 -1.70 -19.13 18.84
C SER A 143 -1.82 -18.63 20.28
N ASP A 144 -1.04 -17.61 20.66
CA ASP A 144 -1.12 -16.99 21.98
C ASP A 144 -2.43 -16.23 22.15
N PHE A 145 -2.94 -15.55 21.12
CA PHE A 145 -4.25 -14.89 21.17
C PHE A 145 -5.42 -15.86 21.33
N GLN A 146 -5.37 -17.02 20.66
CA GLN A 146 -6.39 -18.06 20.78
C GLN A 146 -6.30 -18.81 22.12
N ASN A 147 -5.09 -19.07 22.61
CA ASN A 147 -4.87 -19.67 23.93
C ASN A 147 -5.27 -18.73 25.07
N HIS A 148 -5.10 -17.41 24.90
CA HIS A 148 -5.56 -16.43 25.89
C HIS A 148 -7.09 -16.30 25.94
N LYS A 149 -7.80 -16.54 24.82
CA LYS A 149 -9.27 -16.66 24.82
C LYS A 149 -9.79 -17.93 25.52
N LEU A 150 -9.04 -19.03 25.48
CA LEU A 150 -9.45 -20.30 26.12
C LEU A 150 -9.17 -20.33 27.63
N ASN A 151 -8.22 -19.54 28.13
CA ASN A 151 -7.83 -19.52 29.55
C ASN A 151 -8.41 -18.38 30.39
N GLN A 152 -9.23 -17.49 29.82
CA GLN A 152 -9.97 -16.48 30.61
C GLN A 152 -11.40 -16.93 30.92
N SER A 153 -11.53 -18.02 31.70
CA SER A 153 -12.70 -18.20 32.57
C SER A 153 -12.33 -17.66 33.97
N TYR A 154 -12.41 -16.34 34.13
CA TYR A 154 -12.44 -15.75 35.47
C TYR A 154 -13.83 -15.98 36.08
N PRO A 155 -13.94 -16.55 37.30
CA PRO A 155 -15.23 -16.69 37.95
C PRO A 155 -15.73 -15.31 38.33
N GLY A 156 -16.85 -14.88 37.73
CA GLY A 156 -17.62 -13.73 38.21
C GLY A 156 -17.53 -12.46 37.38
N ILE A 157 -17.65 -12.53 36.05
CA ILE A 157 -18.15 -11.39 35.27
C ILE A 157 -19.14 -11.93 34.23
N SER A 158 -20.43 -11.67 34.46
CA SER A 158 -21.45 -11.86 33.44
C SER A 158 -21.41 -10.65 32.52
N ILE A 159 -20.89 -10.81 31.31
CA ILE A 159 -21.04 -9.80 30.26
C ILE A 159 -22.19 -10.27 29.37
N GLY A 160 -23.34 -9.62 29.54
CA GLY A 160 -24.53 -9.87 28.75
C GLY A 160 -24.29 -9.58 27.27
N ASN A 161 -24.75 -10.48 26.42
CA ASN A 161 -24.86 -10.26 24.98
C ASN A 161 -25.73 -9.02 24.71
N SER A 162 -25.17 -8.02 24.04
CA SER A 162 -25.99 -7.10 23.26
C SER A 162 -25.34 -6.83 21.91
N ASN A 163 -25.94 -7.43 20.88
CA ASN A 163 -25.88 -6.91 19.53
C ASN A 163 -26.49 -5.51 19.53
N LYS A 164 -25.77 -4.48 19.04
CA LYS A 164 -26.36 -3.29 18.39
C LYS A 164 -25.32 -2.42 17.68
N THR A 165 -25.53 -2.34 16.36
CA THR A 165 -25.30 -1.27 15.37
C THR A 165 -24.77 0.12 15.81
N HIS A 166 -23.83 0.63 14.99
CA HIS A 166 -23.45 2.03 14.63
C HIS A 166 -23.43 3.14 15.71
N ASP A 167 -22.25 3.74 15.96
CA ASP A 167 -21.91 5.16 15.67
C ASP A 167 -20.49 5.53 16.18
N TYR A 168 -19.83 6.47 15.49
CA TYR A 168 -18.51 7.04 15.82
C TYR A 168 -18.57 7.93 17.08
N GLN A 169 -17.62 7.79 18.03
CA GLN A 169 -16.90 8.93 18.68
C GLN A 169 -15.78 8.51 19.66
N SER A 170 -14.69 9.31 19.63
CA SER A 170 -13.60 9.54 20.61
C SER A 170 -12.81 8.35 21.19
N TYR A 171 -11.56 8.18 20.73
CA TYR A 171 -10.50 7.50 21.47
C TYR A 171 -9.78 8.52 22.38
N GLU A 172 -10.27 8.70 23.59
CA GLU A 172 -9.40 8.91 24.76
C GLU A 172 -9.42 7.59 25.56
N ASP A 173 -8.31 7.30 26.23
CA ASP A 173 -8.05 6.14 27.09
C ASP A 173 -7.61 4.83 26.43
N VAL A 174 -6.35 4.82 25.95
CA VAL A 174 -5.49 3.66 26.19
C VAL A 174 -4.19 4.15 26.84
N ASN A 175 -4.18 4.16 28.18
CA ASN A 175 -2.95 4.27 28.96
C ASN A 175 -2.13 3.00 28.78
N ILE A 176 -1.24 2.99 27.78
CA ILE A 176 -0.21 1.96 27.66
C ILE A 176 0.82 2.26 28.75
N ASN A 177 0.96 1.34 29.70
CA ASN A 177 1.96 1.39 30.75
C ASN A 177 3.37 1.26 30.13
N ILE A 178 4.02 2.41 29.92
CA ILE A 178 5.35 2.52 29.29
C ILE A 178 6.43 1.76 30.10
N ASP A 179 6.20 1.50 31.39
CA ASP A 179 7.15 0.78 32.24
C ASP A 179 7.26 -0.72 31.88
N ALA A 180 6.26 -1.29 31.19
CA ALA A 180 6.29 -2.68 30.73
C ALA A 180 7.15 -2.87 29.47
N LEU A 181 7.29 -1.84 28.62
CA LEU A 181 8.07 -1.94 27.37
C LEU A 181 9.57 -1.79 27.60
N ILE A 182 9.98 -1.06 28.64
CA ILE A 182 11.41 -0.81 28.93
C ILE A 182 12.11 -2.07 29.49
N ASN A 183 11.38 -2.96 30.19
CA ASN A 183 11.96 -4.19 30.73
C ASN A 183 12.26 -5.28 29.69
N LEU A 184 11.67 -5.21 28.49
CA LEU A 184 11.90 -6.23 27.45
C LEU A 184 13.18 -5.98 26.63
N ILE A 185 13.72 -4.77 26.64
CA ILE A 185 14.92 -4.39 25.86
C ILE A 185 16.23 -4.65 26.64
N SER A 186 16.18 -4.91 27.94
CA SER A 186 17.38 -5.05 28.78
C SER A 186 17.92 -6.50 28.93
N ILE A 187 17.42 -7.47 28.15
CA ILE A 187 17.86 -8.90 28.22
C ILE A 187 18.29 -9.44 26.84
N LEU A 188 18.87 -8.60 25.98
CA LEU A 188 19.68 -9.01 24.82
C LEU A 188 21.04 -8.31 24.90
#